data_AF-A0A1J6IGP7-F1
#
_entry.id   AF-A0A1J6IGP7-F1
#
_cell.length_a   1.000
_cell.length_b   1.000
_cell.length_c   1.000
_cell.angle_alpha   90.00
_cell.angle_beta   90.00
_cell.angle_gamma   90.00
#
_symmetry.space_group_name_H-M   'P 1'
#
loop_
_entity.id
_entity.type
_entity.pdbx_description
1 polymer ?
#
loop_
_entity_poly.entity_id
_entity_poly.type
_entity_poly.pdbx_seq_one_letter_code
_entity_poly.pdbx_strand_id
1 'polypeptide(L)'
;MSIFDGRKVVLTLRKDFILNAWAKIHAKFSDLTTNNASSLKLEIQVILEEMDGKGVDISPLKYLLMSFFKLATSYDQERSTLSDKVVDVKKLEPFLKAKEHLDLVLTEKREKVEELSVTSQSLKEAKEKVKQLRALRDAAKKEVEEIESRVSSAEE
;
A
#
# COMPACT_ATOMS: atom_id res chain seq x y z
N MET A 1 -16.68 4.85 -74.14
CA MET A 1 -17.11 4.29 -72.84
C MET A 1 -18.50 4.81 -72.52
N SER A 2 -19.43 3.93 -72.13
CA SER A 2 -20.78 4.33 -71.71
C SER A 2 -20.73 5.07 -70.36
N ILE A 3 -21.62 6.04 -70.14
CA ILE A 3 -21.77 6.77 -68.86
C ILE A 3 -21.98 5.78 -67.69
N PHE A 4 -22.61 4.63 -67.97
CA PHE A 4 -22.82 3.57 -66.99
C PHE A 4 -21.54 2.84 -66.59
N ASP A 5 -20.59 2.66 -67.53
CA ASP A 5 -19.28 2.07 -67.25
C ASP A 5 -18.44 3.00 -66.37
N GLY A 6 -18.47 4.30 -66.66
CA GLY A 6 -17.78 5.31 -65.84
C GLY A 6 -18.29 5.35 -64.39
N ARG A 7 -19.61 5.31 -64.19
CA ARG A 7 -20.20 5.27 -62.83
C ARG A 7 -19.78 4.02 -62.05
N LYS A 8 -19.72 2.87 -62.71
CA LYS A 8 -19.30 1.61 -62.09
C LYS A 8 -17.83 1.67 -61.64
N VAL A 9 -16.94 2.20 -62.48
CA VAL A 9 -15.52 2.39 -62.16
C VAL A 9 -15.34 3.32 -60.95
N VAL A 10 -16.06 4.45 -60.91
CA VAL A 10 -16.01 5.40 -59.78
C VAL A 10 -16.49 4.77 -58.47
N LEU A 11 -17.55 3.96 -58.52
CA LEU A 11 -18.05 3.24 -57.34
C LEU A 11 -17.05 2.21 -56.83
N THR A 12 -16.41 1.45 -57.72
CA THR A 12 -15.37 0.48 -57.35
C THR A 12 -14.18 1.16 -56.66
N LEU A 13 -13.66 2.25 -57.24
CA LEU A 13 -12.55 3.01 -56.67
C LEU A 13 -12.87 3.57 -55.28
N ARG A 14 -14.09 4.09 -55.07
CA ARG A 14 -14.54 4.56 -53.76
C ARG A 14 -14.62 3.43 -52.74
N LYS A 15 -15.14 2.26 -53.15
CA LYS A 15 -15.24 1.10 -52.27
C LYS A 15 -13.86 0.61 -51.83
N ASP A 16 -12.92 0.48 -52.76
CA ASP A 16 -11.57 0.01 -52.48
C ASP A 16 -10.83 0.97 -51.54
N PHE A 17 -11.02 2.28 -51.72
CA PHE A 17 -10.48 3.30 -50.82
C PHE A 17 -11.02 3.15 -49.39
N ILE A 18 -12.34 2.98 -49.21
CA ILE A 18 -12.96 2.81 -47.88
C ILE A 18 -12.43 1.55 -47.21
N LEU A 19 -12.34 0.44 -47.94
CA LEU A 19 -11.83 -0.83 -47.41
C LEU A 19 -10.37 -0.70 -46.96
N ASN A 20 -9.55 -0.01 -47.73
CA ASN A 20 -8.16 0.24 -47.38
C ASN A 20 -8.02 1.13 -46.13
N ALA A 21 -8.82 2.20 -46.04
CA ALA A 21 -8.83 3.07 -44.86
C ALA A 21 -9.28 2.32 -43.60
N TRP A 22 -10.30 1.46 -43.73
CA TRP A 22 -10.75 0.58 -42.65
C TRP A 22 -9.66 -0.41 -42.21
N ALA A 23 -8.97 -1.04 -43.16
CA ALA A 23 -7.89 -1.97 -42.86
C ALA A 23 -6.74 -1.28 -42.10
N LYS A 24 -6.40 -0.03 -42.44
CA LYS A 24 -5.39 0.76 -41.71
C LYS A 24 -5.84 1.06 -40.27
N ILE A 25 -7.09 1.44 -40.07
CA ILE A 25 -7.65 1.67 -38.73
C ILE A 25 -7.61 0.37 -37.91
N HIS A 26 -8.03 -0.75 -38.50
CA HIS A 26 -8.03 -2.06 -37.86
C HIS A 26 -6.61 -2.51 -37.48
N ALA A 27 -5.63 -2.34 -38.37
CA ALA A 27 -4.24 -2.66 -38.09
C ALA A 27 -3.71 -1.87 -36.88
N LYS A 28 -3.97 -0.56 -36.83
CA LYS A 28 -3.59 0.28 -35.67
C LYS A 28 -4.18 -0.22 -34.36
N PHE A 29 -5.44 -0.64 -34.37
CA PHE A 29 -6.07 -1.22 -33.18
C PHE A 29 -5.54 -2.63 -32.84
N SER A 30 -5.14 -3.41 -33.84
CA SER A 30 -4.59 -4.76 -33.65
C SER A 30 -3.18 -4.73 -33.06
N ASP A 31 -2.39 -3.73 -33.45
CA ASP A 31 -1.03 -3.51 -32.94
C ASP A 31 -1.01 -2.83 -31.56
N LEU A 32 -2.19 -2.46 -31.04
CA LEU A 32 -2.32 -1.73 -29.79
C LEU A 32 -2.04 -2.66 -28.60
N THR A 33 -0.93 -2.40 -27.89
CA THR A 33 -0.75 -2.94 -26.54
C THR A 33 -1.81 -2.35 -25.60
N THR A 34 -2.32 -3.16 -24.66
CA THR A 34 -3.50 -2.91 -23.81
C THR A 34 -3.50 -1.61 -22.97
N ASN A 35 -2.48 -0.77 -23.08
CA ASN A 35 -2.21 0.29 -22.11
C ASN A 35 -2.37 1.72 -22.62
N ASN A 36 -2.67 1.97 -23.91
CA ASN A 36 -2.78 3.36 -24.37
C ASN A 36 -3.61 3.56 -25.64
N ALA A 37 -4.89 3.17 -25.61
CA ALA A 37 -5.78 3.34 -26.76
C ALA A 37 -5.98 4.81 -27.15
N SER A 38 -5.85 5.75 -26.19
CA SER A 38 -5.99 7.18 -26.44
C SER A 38 -4.88 7.76 -27.34
N SER A 39 -3.69 7.14 -27.37
CA SER A 39 -2.57 7.54 -28.24
C SER A 39 -2.90 7.48 -29.74
N LEU A 40 -3.79 6.57 -30.15
CA LEU A 40 -4.18 6.40 -31.55
C LEU A 40 -5.12 7.50 -32.06
N LYS A 41 -5.64 8.37 -31.18
CA LYS A 41 -6.66 9.36 -31.52
C LYS A 41 -6.25 10.26 -32.68
N LEU A 42 -5.04 10.82 -32.63
CA LEU A 42 -4.54 11.72 -33.67
C LEU A 42 -4.32 10.98 -34.99
N GLU A 43 -3.75 9.78 -34.95
CA GLU A 43 -3.47 8.99 -36.14
C GLU A 43 -4.74 8.53 -36.86
N ILE A 44 -5.76 8.14 -36.10
CA ILE A 44 -7.06 7.73 -36.65
C ILE A 44 -7.85 8.94 -37.13
N GLN A 45 -7.71 10.11 -36.48
CA GLN A 45 -8.31 11.35 -36.95
C GLN A 45 -7.82 11.74 -38.36
N VAL A 46 -6.53 11.61 -38.64
CA VAL A 46 -5.95 11.87 -39.97
C VAL A 46 -6.60 10.98 -41.04
N ILE A 47 -6.81 9.69 -40.74
CA ILE A 47 -7.45 8.76 -41.68
C ILE A 47 -8.93 9.15 -41.90
N LEU A 48 -9.64 9.58 -40.86
CA LEU A 48 -11.02 10.04 -40.99
C LEU A 48 -11.15 11.31 -41.83
N GLU A 49 -10.22 12.26 -41.68
CA GLU A 49 -10.18 13.47 -42.51
C GLU A 49 -9.95 13.13 -43.99
N GLU A 50 -9.07 12.15 -44.28
CA GLU A 50 -8.85 11.65 -45.64
C GLU A 50 -10.12 11.00 -46.23
N MET A 51 -10.87 10.25 -45.41
CA MET A 51 -12.12 9.60 -45.80
C MET A 51 -13.26 10.59 -46.07
N ASP A 52 -13.37 11.64 -45.25
CA ASP A 52 -14.37 12.70 -45.39
C ASP A 52 -14.23 13.43 -46.74
N GLY A 53 -12.98 13.68 -47.14
CA GLY A 53 -12.64 14.32 -48.41
C GLY A 53 -13.03 13.53 -49.67
N LYS A 54 -13.46 12.26 -49.54
CA LYS A 54 -13.92 11.43 -50.67
C LYS A 54 -15.42 11.52 -50.94
N GLY A 55 -16.15 12.34 -50.17
CA GLY A 55 -17.60 12.51 -50.33
C GLY A 55 -18.40 11.28 -49.86
N VAL A 56 -17.85 10.55 -48.89
CA VAL A 56 -18.51 9.43 -48.21
C VAL A 56 -19.02 9.97 -46.87
N ASP A 57 -20.29 9.74 -46.54
CA ASP A 57 -20.78 10.08 -45.21
C ASP A 57 -20.19 9.12 -44.17
N ILE A 58 -19.27 9.63 -43.39
CA ILE A 58 -18.61 8.91 -42.29
C ILE A 58 -19.02 9.45 -40.92
N SER A 59 -20.08 10.24 -40.84
CA SER A 59 -20.57 10.82 -39.58
C SER A 59 -20.80 9.77 -38.48
N PRO A 60 -21.42 8.60 -38.77
CA PRO A 60 -21.60 7.54 -37.77
C PRO A 60 -20.27 6.99 -37.25
N LEU A 61 -19.28 6.81 -38.15
CA LEU A 61 -17.96 6.30 -37.80
C LEU A 61 -17.17 7.30 -36.96
N LYS A 62 -17.19 8.59 -37.35
CA LYS A 62 -16.59 9.70 -36.58
C LYS A 62 -17.17 9.76 -35.16
N TYR A 63 -18.50 9.66 -35.04
CA TYR A 63 -19.17 9.67 -33.73
C TYR A 63 -18.75 8.49 -32.85
N LEU A 64 -18.71 7.28 -33.41
CA LEU A 64 -18.32 6.07 -32.69
C LEU A 64 -16.86 6.15 -32.20
N LEU A 65 -15.93 6.51 -33.09
CA LEU A 65 -14.52 6.62 -32.74
C LEU A 65 -14.26 7.75 -31.73
N MET A 66 -14.93 8.89 -31.88
CA MET A 66 -14.80 9.98 -30.91
C MET A 66 -15.33 9.58 -29.53
N SER A 67 -16.44 8.84 -29.47
CA SER A 67 -16.97 8.29 -28.23
C SER A 67 -16.02 7.26 -27.60
N PHE A 68 -15.45 6.37 -28.42
CA PHE A 68 -14.44 5.41 -27.98
C PHE A 68 -13.22 6.11 -27.38
N PHE A 69 -12.65 7.11 -28.07
CA PHE A 69 -11.48 7.83 -27.55
C PHE A 69 -11.79 8.63 -26.29
N LYS A 70 -12.99 9.19 -26.17
CA LYS A 70 -13.41 9.84 -24.92
C LYS A 70 -13.41 8.86 -23.75
N LEU A 71 -13.92 7.64 -23.96
CA LEU A 71 -13.91 6.59 -22.96
C LEU A 71 -12.48 6.13 -22.65
N ALA A 72 -11.65 5.91 -23.67
CA ALA A 72 -10.25 5.53 -23.50
C ALA A 72 -9.46 6.56 -22.68
N THR A 73 -9.61 7.86 -22.98
CA THR A 73 -8.97 8.93 -22.20
C THR A 73 -9.43 8.93 -20.74
N SER A 74 -10.72 8.72 -20.49
CA SER A 74 -11.25 8.62 -19.12
C SER A 74 -10.63 7.43 -18.38
N TYR A 75 -10.55 6.27 -19.03
CA TYR A 75 -9.96 5.07 -18.46
C TYR A 75 -8.46 5.26 -18.14
N ASP A 76 -7.70 5.82 -19.08
CA ASP A 76 -6.26 6.08 -18.89
C ASP A 76 -6.02 7.04 -17.71
N GLN A 77 -6.87 8.06 -17.56
CA GLN A 77 -6.81 9.01 -16.44
C GLN A 77 -7.15 8.38 -15.09
N GLU A 78 -8.21 7.57 -15.01
CA GLU A 78 -8.57 6.84 -13.79
C GLU A 78 -7.48 5.86 -13.40
N ARG A 79 -6.91 5.14 -14.37
CA ARG A 79 -5.82 4.20 -14.17
C ARG A 79 -4.56 4.90 -13.65
N SER A 80 -4.20 6.06 -14.18
CA SER A 80 -3.06 6.85 -13.67
C SER A 80 -3.31 7.27 -12.22
N THR A 81 -4.51 7.76 -11.92
CA THR A 81 -4.89 8.18 -10.56
C THR A 81 -4.84 7.00 -9.57
N LEU A 82 -5.24 5.81 -10.00
CA LEU A 82 -5.14 4.60 -9.20
C LEU A 82 -3.68 4.20 -8.96
N SER A 83 -2.83 4.29 -9.98
CA SER A 83 -1.40 4.00 -9.85
C SER A 83 -0.73 4.91 -8.81
N ASP A 84 -1.04 6.20 -8.82
CA ASP A 84 -0.53 7.16 -7.84
C ASP A 84 -0.96 6.79 -6.41
N LYS A 85 -2.23 6.42 -6.22
CA LYS A 85 -2.74 5.96 -4.92
C LYS A 85 -2.07 4.67 -4.44
N VAL A 86 -1.77 3.73 -5.34
CA VAL A 86 -1.04 2.49 -4.99
C VAL A 86 0.38 2.80 -4.51
N VAL A 87 1.04 3.80 -5.11
CA VAL A 87 2.34 4.29 -4.64
C VAL A 87 2.22 4.89 -3.23
N ASP A 88 1.18 5.69 -2.97
CA ASP A 88 0.92 6.25 -1.64
C ASP A 88 0.66 5.15 -0.59
N VAL A 89 -0.07 4.09 -0.93
CA VAL A 89 -0.29 2.94 -0.03
C VAL A 89 1.03 2.23 0.29
N LYS A 90 1.91 1.99 -0.69
CA LYS A 90 3.24 1.40 -0.45
C LYS A 90 4.08 2.27 0.49
N LYS A 91 3.92 3.59 0.43
CA LYS A 91 4.61 4.53 1.34
C LYS A 91 4.15 4.39 2.80
N LEU A 92 2.96 3.84 3.06
CA LEU A 92 2.45 3.60 4.41
C LEU A 92 2.97 2.30 5.04
N GLU A 93 3.52 1.37 4.26
CA GLU A 93 4.01 0.08 4.76
C GLU A 93 5.11 0.22 5.84
N PRO A 94 6.13 1.09 5.71
CA PRO A 94 7.11 1.31 6.76
C PRO A 94 6.49 1.88 8.05
N PHE A 95 5.45 2.72 7.93
CA PHE A 95 4.76 3.29 9.08
C PHE A 95 3.98 2.23 9.85
N LEU A 96 3.28 1.33 9.15
CA LEU A 96 2.60 0.19 9.77
C LEU A 96 3.58 -0.71 10.51
N LYS A 97 4.73 -1.02 9.90
CA LYS A 97 5.79 -1.83 10.52
C LYS A 97 6.38 -1.15 11.77
N ALA A 98 6.57 0.17 11.73
CA ALA A 98 7.04 0.93 12.89
C ALA A 98 6.01 0.93 14.02
N LYS A 99 4.71 1.01 13.69
CA LYS A 99 3.61 0.92 14.66
C LYS A 99 3.58 -0.45 15.34
N GLU A 100 3.67 -1.55 14.58
CA GLU A 100 3.72 -2.91 15.13
C GLU A 100 4.90 -3.10 16.09
N HIS A 101 6.07 -2.56 15.74
CA HIS A 101 7.24 -2.62 16.62
C HIS A 101 7.03 -1.83 17.92
N LEU A 102 6.42 -0.64 17.83
CA LEU A 102 6.10 0.18 19.00
C LEU A 102 5.12 -0.54 19.93
N ASP A 103 4.08 -1.18 19.37
CA ASP A 103 3.10 -1.94 20.15
C ASP A 103 3.77 -3.10 20.91
N LEU A 104 4.69 -3.83 20.25
CA LEU A 104 5.47 -4.91 20.88
C LEU A 104 6.39 -4.40 22.01
N VAL A 105 7.06 -3.27 21.81
CA VAL A 105 7.90 -2.65 22.84
C VAL A 105 7.06 -2.19 24.04
N LEU A 106 5.84 -1.70 23.81
CA LEU A 106 4.92 -1.29 24.88
C LEU A 106 4.42 -2.48 25.70
N THR A 107 4.13 -3.62 25.06
CA THR A 107 3.74 -4.84 25.77
C THR A 107 4.89 -5.40 26.60
N GLU A 108 6.08 -5.50 26.03
CA GLU A 108 7.27 -6.00 26.74
C GLU A 108 7.61 -5.11 27.94
N LYS A 109 7.54 -3.78 27.77
CA LYS A 109 7.76 -2.83 28.86
C LYS A 109 6.73 -3.01 29.98
N ARG A 110 5.47 -3.26 29.65
CA ARG A 110 4.41 -3.50 30.64
C ARG A 110 4.70 -4.74 31.47
N GLU A 111 5.09 -5.83 30.83
CA GLU A 111 5.47 -7.09 31.50
C GLU A 111 6.63 -6.87 32.46
N LYS A 112 7.69 -6.19 32.00
CA LYS A 112 8.85 -5.85 32.84
C LYS A 112 8.49 -4.97 34.05
N VAL A 113 7.54 -4.05 33.89
CA VAL A 113 7.07 -3.21 35.00
C VAL A 113 6.35 -4.05 36.05
N GLU A 114 5.56 -5.04 35.63
CA GLU A 114 4.88 -5.96 36.54
C GLU A 114 5.90 -6.82 37.31
N GLU A 115 6.90 -7.38 36.61
CA GLU A 115 7.99 -8.15 37.24
C GLU A 115 8.78 -7.31 38.26
N LEU A 116 9.12 -6.07 37.91
CA LEU A 116 9.79 -5.14 38.83
C LEU A 116 8.95 -4.82 40.05
N SER A 117 7.62 -4.70 39.89
CA SER A 117 6.68 -4.48 41.00
C SER A 117 6.70 -5.66 41.98
N VAL A 118 6.60 -6.89 41.47
CA VAL A 118 6.67 -8.12 42.28
C VAL A 118 8.02 -8.22 43.00
N THR A 119 9.11 -7.98 42.28
CA THR A 119 10.47 -8.05 42.86
C THR A 119 10.69 -7.00 43.95
N SER A 120 10.17 -5.79 43.74
CA SER A 120 10.22 -4.70 44.73
C SER A 120 9.46 -5.06 46.01
N GLN A 121 8.28 -5.68 45.85
CA GLN A 121 7.48 -6.14 46.98
C GLN A 121 8.21 -7.22 47.79
N SER A 122 8.78 -8.23 47.11
CA SER A 122 9.57 -9.27 47.78
C SER A 122 10.81 -8.71 48.48
N LEU A 123 11.49 -7.72 47.89
CA LEU A 123 12.63 -7.05 48.50
C LEU A 123 12.24 -6.32 49.79
N LYS A 124 11.07 -5.66 49.79
CA LYS A 124 10.55 -4.98 50.98
C LYS A 124 10.30 -5.96 52.12
N GLU A 125 9.69 -7.11 51.82
CA GLU A 125 9.45 -8.18 52.80
C GLU A 125 10.76 -8.77 53.36
N ALA A 126 11.74 -9.04 52.49
CA ALA A 126 13.06 -9.52 52.91
C ALA A 126 13.77 -8.50 53.82
N LYS A 127 13.67 -7.21 53.52
CA LYS A 127 14.25 -6.13 54.35
C LYS A 127 13.65 -6.10 55.75
N GLU A 128 12.34 -6.31 55.89
CA GLU A 128 11.70 -6.39 57.21
C GLU A 128 12.13 -7.64 58.00
N LYS A 129 12.24 -8.80 57.35
CA LYS A 129 12.77 -10.02 58.00
C LYS A 129 14.21 -9.83 58.49
N VAL A 130 15.07 -9.16 57.72
CA VAL A 130 16.44 -8.85 58.13
C VAL A 130 16.47 -7.94 59.36
N LYS A 131 15.58 -6.94 59.46
CA LYS A 131 15.47 -6.11 60.67
C LYS A 131 15.08 -6.93 61.89
N GLN A 132 14.11 -7.84 61.76
CA GLN A 132 13.68 -8.73 62.84
C GLN A 132 14.81 -9.64 63.32
N LEU A 133 15.55 -10.26 62.39
CA LEU A 133 16.70 -11.10 62.72
C LEU A 133 17.82 -10.31 63.41
N ARG A 134 18.06 -9.07 63.00
CA ARG A 134 19.03 -8.19 63.67
C ARG A 134 18.62 -7.91 65.11
N ALA A 135 17.35 -7.57 65.35
CA ALA A 135 16.83 -7.33 66.69
C ALA A 135 16.94 -8.58 67.59
N LEU A 136 16.62 -9.77 67.05
CA LEU A 136 16.77 -11.04 67.78
C LEU A 136 18.23 -11.33 68.14
N ARG A 137 19.15 -11.12 67.20
CA ARG A 137 20.59 -11.30 67.45
C ARG A 137 21.11 -10.34 68.52
N ASP A 138 20.69 -9.09 68.50
CA ASP A 138 21.10 -8.10 69.50
C ASP A 138 20.54 -8.45 70.90
N ALA A 139 19.30 -8.96 70.97
CA ALA A 139 18.71 -9.46 72.21
C ALA A 139 19.45 -10.70 72.75
N ALA A 140 19.71 -11.70 71.90
CA ALA A 140 20.44 -12.90 72.28
C ALA A 140 21.86 -12.58 72.76
N LYS A 141 22.54 -11.63 72.12
CA LYS A 141 23.88 -11.19 72.56
C LYS A 141 23.84 -10.61 73.98
N LYS A 142 22.85 -9.77 74.28
CA LYS A 142 22.67 -9.18 75.62
C LYS A 142 22.38 -10.26 76.67
N GLU A 143 21.58 -11.25 76.32
CA GLU A 143 21.26 -12.37 77.21
C GLU A 143 22.49 -13.24 77.52
N VAL A 144 23.34 -13.50 76.51
CA VAL A 144 24.63 -14.18 76.70
C VAL A 144 25.56 -13.38 77.62
N GLU A 145 25.71 -12.07 77.39
CA GLU A 145 26.52 -11.19 78.27
C GLU A 145 26.00 -11.22 79.73
N GLU A 146 24.67 -11.24 79.92
CA GLU A 146 24.06 -11.37 81.26
C GLU A 146 24.38 -12.72 81.90
N ILE A 147 24.23 -13.82 81.17
CA ILE A 147 24.56 -15.18 81.67
C ILE A 147 26.04 -15.28 82.05
N GLU A 148 26.96 -14.82 81.19
CA GLU A 148 28.41 -14.83 81.46
C GLU A 148 28.75 -14.05 82.74
N SER A 149 28.11 -12.89 82.95
CA SER A 149 28.31 -12.08 84.16
C SER A 149 27.84 -12.80 85.44
N ARG A 150 26.72 -13.53 85.37
CA ARG A 150 26.17 -14.30 86.49
C ARG A 150 27.03 -15.53 86.81
N VAL A 151 27.57 -16.19 85.79
CA VAL A 151 28.50 -17.32 85.97
C VAL A 151 29.78 -16.85 86.65
N SER A 152 30.36 -15.75 86.20
CA SER A 152 31.60 -15.19 86.78
C SER A 152 31.41 -14.79 88.25
N SER A 153 30.24 -14.25 88.61
CA SER A 153 29.87 -13.91 90.00
C SER A 153 29.67 -15.12 90.91
N ALA A 154 29.49 -16.33 90.37
CA ALA A 154 29.22 -17.54 91.15
C ALA A 154 30.48 -18.41 91.36
N GLU A 155 31.58 -18.10 90.67
CA GLU A 155 32.87 -18.79 90.76
C GLU A 155 33.89 -18.07 91.67
N GLU A 156 33.56 -16.87 92.21
CA GLU A 156 34.29 -16.18 93.31
C GLU A 156 33.80 -16.63 94.70
#